data_AF-A0A397SKL7-F1
#
_entry.id   AF-A0A397SKL7-F1
#
_cell.length_a   1.000
_cell.length_b   1.000
_cell.length_c   1.000
_cell.angle_alpha   90.00
_cell.angle_beta   90.00
_cell.angle_gamma   90.00
#
_symmetry.space_group_name_H-M   'P 1'
#
loop_
_entity.id
_entity.type
_entity.pdbx_description
1 polymer ?
#
loop_
_entity_poly.entity_id
_entity_poly.type
_entity_poly.pdbx_seq_one_letter_code
_entity_poly.pdbx_strand_id
1 'polypeptide(L)'
;MIEEIKNNNTKISQKQISLWTKKLTIIFFILVLSNLSFNLLFKQINDYKSDDETTEIQELDKIKINISSHEISHDVLINRKYCGKDECKFVLPYHPTEQESQANMHLESFVQIAQRLDRIIVLPNVGGSRMSICQPFPFSFYYDMDGLKQIFPKVQFITQEDFMNWTKELNEKPDTYHAYIIPREKPFIVEYEQPKIQSFIKKECLHQFDLNLNFTTIFKTIYLGVNVLYPSTKDNEKIENFMLDELRTDSKVLLMKHHLSTLLFANTINFPIIPYSKKLVNIQQNITKNLGNYLAIHWRFEKGKPKLMTKCSKNLIDWIKDFSKDHKIDNIYFATDYPLQGKAQSSSFFNIREEHHEAMRMLNSTIKLNTWISLNALDELKNDQDEEIKKELKGSGIQGILDKLILINADWFVSGPRGCARIQSRYTRRIRYARKKLQDSGNTKIKNISSMWNGVD
;
A
#
# COMPACT_ATOMS: atom_id res chain seq x y z
N MET A 1 17.83 -28.93 53.56
CA MET A 1 16.53 -29.61 53.76
C MET A 1 15.68 -29.30 52.53
N ILE A 2 15.94 -30.02 51.42
CA ILE A 2 15.13 -31.17 50.91
C ILE A 2 13.77 -30.63 50.39
N GLU A 3 13.66 -30.33 49.08
CA GLU A 3 13.01 -31.17 48.02
C GLU A 3 11.48 -31.23 48.19
N GLU A 4 10.63 -30.83 47.24
CA GLU A 4 10.33 -31.57 46.01
C GLU A 4 9.61 -30.70 44.95
N ILE A 5 9.94 -31.02 43.69
CA ILE A 5 9.22 -30.70 42.45
C ILE A 5 7.94 -31.56 42.37
N LYS A 6 6.81 -31.02 41.89
CA LYS A 6 5.76 -31.82 41.18
C LYS A 6 4.79 -30.98 40.33
N ASN A 7 4.98 -31.13 39.02
CA ASN A 7 4.01 -31.32 37.93
C ASN A 7 2.67 -30.57 37.85
N ASN A 8 2.55 -29.90 36.70
CA ASN A 8 1.32 -29.62 35.94
C ASN A 8 0.32 -30.79 35.95
N ASN A 9 -0.98 -30.48 36.10
CA ASN A 9 -2.04 -31.25 35.45
C ASN A 9 -3.29 -30.40 35.20
N THR A 10 -3.48 -30.05 33.93
CA THR A 10 -4.69 -29.47 33.35
C THR A 10 -5.81 -30.51 33.41
N LYS A 11 -6.82 -30.29 34.25
CA LYS A 11 -8.08 -31.06 34.23
C LYS A 11 -8.86 -30.73 32.95
N ILE A 12 -8.63 -31.46 31.88
CA ILE A 12 -9.56 -31.53 30.74
C ILE A 12 -10.76 -32.36 31.21
N SER A 13 -11.96 -31.77 31.19
CA SER A 13 -13.16 -32.48 31.67
C SER A 13 -13.48 -33.67 30.75
N GLN A 14 -13.94 -34.78 31.31
CA GLN A 14 -14.39 -35.97 30.57
C GLN A 14 -15.45 -35.65 29.50
N LYS A 15 -16.19 -34.54 29.65
CA LYS A 15 -17.13 -34.00 28.64
C LYS A 15 -16.44 -33.48 27.37
N GLN A 16 -15.25 -32.88 27.47
CA GLN A 16 -14.50 -32.40 26.30
C GLN A 16 -13.87 -33.55 25.49
N ILE A 17 -13.39 -34.60 26.17
CA ILE A 17 -12.84 -35.80 25.52
C ILE A 17 -13.96 -36.59 24.81
N SER A 18 -15.15 -36.68 25.40
CA SER A 18 -16.33 -37.29 24.77
C SER A 18 -16.81 -36.53 23.52
N LEU A 19 -16.70 -35.20 23.50
CA LEU A 19 -17.09 -34.40 22.33
C LEU A 19 -16.08 -34.53 21.17
N TRP A 20 -14.79 -34.61 21.50
CA TRP A 20 -13.71 -34.80 20.53
C TRP A 20 -13.73 -36.19 19.90
N THR A 21 -13.95 -37.23 20.70
CA THR A 21 -14.07 -38.62 20.21
C THR A 21 -15.26 -38.81 19.28
N LYS A 22 -16.41 -38.17 19.55
CA LYS A 22 -17.58 -38.16 18.64
C LYS A 22 -17.32 -37.42 17.33
N LYS A 23 -16.58 -36.30 17.33
CA LYS A 23 -16.21 -35.59 16.10
C LYS A 23 -15.23 -36.38 15.24
N LEU A 24 -14.26 -37.06 15.86
CA LEU A 24 -13.30 -37.93 15.16
C LEU A 24 -13.98 -39.16 14.54
N THR A 25 -14.96 -39.77 15.22
CA THR A 25 -15.71 -40.90 14.64
C THR A 25 -16.57 -40.49 13.44
N ILE A 26 -17.17 -39.28 13.47
CA ILE A 26 -17.94 -38.76 12.33
C ILE A 26 -17.03 -38.47 11.14
N ILE A 27 -15.86 -37.86 11.35
CA ILE A 27 -14.89 -37.60 10.27
C ILE A 27 -14.38 -38.92 9.68
N PHE A 28 -14.11 -39.92 10.51
CA PHE A 28 -13.70 -41.25 10.04
C PHE A 28 -14.81 -41.94 9.24
N PHE A 29 -16.07 -41.83 9.67
CA PHE A 29 -17.22 -42.36 8.90
C PHE A 29 -17.39 -41.66 7.54
N ILE A 30 -17.21 -40.34 7.49
CA ILE A 30 -17.28 -39.58 6.23
C ILE A 30 -16.16 -39.99 5.28
N LEU A 31 -14.93 -40.19 5.77
CA LEU A 31 -13.79 -40.63 4.96
C LEU A 31 -13.93 -42.08 4.47
N VAL A 32 -14.52 -42.97 5.27
CA VAL A 32 -14.82 -44.35 4.87
C VAL A 32 -15.94 -44.37 3.83
N LEU A 33 -17.00 -43.57 4.02
CA LEU A 33 -18.09 -43.43 3.05
C LEU A 33 -17.58 -42.82 1.73
N SER A 34 -16.71 -41.81 1.76
CA SER A 34 -16.14 -41.24 0.53
C SER A 34 -15.26 -42.24 -0.22
N ASN A 35 -14.50 -43.08 0.49
CA ASN A 35 -13.71 -44.14 -0.14
C ASN A 35 -14.58 -45.28 -0.69
N LEU A 36 -15.69 -45.62 -0.05
CA LEU A 36 -16.64 -46.59 -0.61
C LEU A 36 -17.30 -46.04 -1.88
N SER A 37 -17.72 -44.77 -1.88
CA SER A 37 -18.28 -44.12 -3.06
C SER A 37 -17.27 -44.03 -4.21
N PHE A 38 -16.00 -43.74 -3.91
CA PHE A 38 -14.94 -43.67 -4.91
C PHE A 38 -14.62 -45.04 -5.52
N ASN A 39 -14.61 -46.11 -4.71
CA ASN A 39 -14.43 -47.48 -5.19
C ASN A 39 -15.63 -48.01 -5.97
N LEU A 40 -16.86 -47.62 -5.61
CA LEU A 40 -18.06 -47.93 -6.40
C LEU A 40 -18.01 -47.21 -7.76
N LEU A 41 -17.59 -45.94 -7.80
CA LEU A 41 -17.43 -45.18 -9.04
C LEU A 41 -16.33 -45.78 -9.93
N PHE A 42 -15.20 -46.18 -9.36
CA PHE A 42 -14.10 -46.82 -10.11
C PHE A 42 -14.46 -48.21 -10.60
N LYS A 43 -15.25 -48.98 -9.84
CA LYS A 43 -15.76 -50.28 -10.29
C LYS A 43 -16.77 -50.12 -11.42
N GLN A 44 -17.61 -49.09 -11.37
CA GLN A 44 -18.56 -48.78 -12.45
C GLN A 44 -17.86 -48.26 -13.72
N ILE A 45 -16.70 -47.62 -13.60
CA ILE A 45 -15.86 -47.18 -14.73
C ILE A 45 -15.07 -48.36 -15.34
N ASN A 46 -14.65 -49.33 -14.53
CA ASN A 46 -13.90 -50.50 -15.00
C ASN A 46 -14.78 -51.62 -15.55
N ASP A 47 -16.02 -51.77 -15.07
CA ASP A 47 -17.00 -52.73 -15.62
C ASP A 47 -17.65 -52.24 -16.94
N TYR A 48 -17.37 -51.01 -17.38
CA TYR A 48 -17.83 -50.46 -18.68
C TYR A 48 -16.77 -50.57 -19.80
N LYS A 49 -15.66 -51.28 -19.54
CA LYS A 49 -14.58 -51.55 -20.51
C LYS A 49 -14.27 -53.04 -20.59
N SER A 50 -15.23 -53.80 -21.11
CA SER A 50 -15.00 -55.12 -21.71
C SER A 50 -16.25 -55.49 -22.50
N ASP A 51 -16.06 -55.91 -23.76
CA ASP A 51 -17.05 -56.56 -24.63
C ASP A 51 -17.95 -55.60 -25.43
N ASP A 52 -17.48 -55.14 -26.59
CA ASP A 52 -17.94 -55.65 -27.89
C ASP A 52 -17.21 -54.87 -29.01
N GLU A 53 -16.37 -55.57 -29.76
CA GLU A 53 -15.61 -55.03 -30.87
C GLU A 53 -16.38 -55.31 -32.18
N THR A 54 -16.27 -54.41 -33.15
CA THR A 54 -16.64 -54.58 -34.57
C THR A 54 -18.06 -54.28 -35.06
N THR A 55 -18.60 -53.07 -34.83
CA THR A 55 -19.44 -52.39 -35.87
C THR A 55 -19.59 -50.86 -35.75
N GLU A 56 -18.79 -50.16 -34.93
CA GLU A 56 -19.00 -48.72 -34.64
C GLU A 56 -17.94 -47.76 -35.22
N ILE A 57 -17.01 -48.25 -36.04
CA ILE A 57 -15.90 -47.40 -36.54
C ILE A 57 -16.32 -46.49 -37.71
N GLN A 58 -17.43 -46.77 -38.41
CA GLN A 58 -17.85 -45.96 -39.57
C GLN A 58 -18.89 -44.87 -39.25
N GLU A 59 -19.56 -44.90 -38.09
CA GLU A 59 -20.44 -43.79 -37.64
C GLU A 59 -19.71 -42.77 -36.75
N LEU A 60 -18.66 -43.20 -36.02
CA LEU A 60 -17.80 -42.30 -35.24
C LEU A 60 -16.97 -41.33 -36.10
N ASP A 61 -16.68 -41.68 -37.35
CA ASP A 61 -16.03 -40.77 -38.31
C ASP A 61 -17.00 -39.77 -38.97
N LYS A 62 -18.32 -40.05 -38.95
CA LYS A 62 -19.35 -39.08 -39.38
C LYS A 62 -19.80 -38.15 -38.25
N ILE A 63 -19.68 -38.57 -36.99
CA ILE A 63 -19.94 -37.71 -35.82
C ILE A 63 -18.72 -36.82 -35.47
N LYS A 64 -17.54 -37.12 -36.02
CA LYS A 64 -16.33 -36.27 -35.92
C LYS A 64 -16.33 -35.00 -36.78
N ILE A 65 -17.43 -34.68 -37.46
CA ILE A 65 -17.60 -33.41 -38.17
C ILE A 65 -18.86 -32.71 -37.64
N ASN A 66 -18.87 -32.37 -36.35
CA ASN A 66 -19.60 -31.20 -35.84
C ASN A 66 -19.24 -30.78 -34.41
N ILE A 67 -18.04 -31.10 -33.92
CA ILE A 67 -17.44 -30.31 -32.84
C ILE A 67 -16.68 -29.21 -33.56
N SER A 68 -17.37 -28.08 -33.77
CA SER A 68 -16.70 -26.79 -33.93
C SER A 68 -15.72 -26.67 -32.77
N SER A 69 -14.44 -26.93 -33.03
CA SER A 69 -13.38 -26.42 -32.20
C SER A 69 -13.51 -24.91 -32.30
N HIS A 70 -14.25 -24.29 -31.38
CA HIS A 70 -14.08 -22.88 -31.08
C HIS A 70 -12.62 -22.75 -30.65
N GLU A 71 -11.77 -22.45 -31.62
CA GLU A 71 -10.36 -22.18 -31.39
C GLU A 71 -10.34 -20.99 -30.43
N ILE A 72 -9.99 -21.26 -29.17
CA ILE A 72 -9.97 -20.24 -28.13
C ILE A 72 -8.98 -19.19 -28.61
N SER A 73 -9.47 -17.96 -28.84
CA SER A 73 -8.63 -16.86 -29.31
C SER A 73 -7.39 -16.72 -28.43
N HIS A 74 -6.24 -16.45 -29.06
CA HIS A 74 -4.99 -16.16 -28.36
C HIS A 74 -5.19 -15.15 -27.23
N ASP A 75 -5.94 -14.07 -27.48
CA ASP A 75 -6.18 -13.02 -26.48
C ASP A 75 -6.99 -13.52 -25.28
N VAL A 76 -7.88 -14.51 -25.47
CA VAL A 76 -8.59 -15.17 -24.35
C VAL A 76 -7.62 -15.97 -23.49
N LEU A 77 -6.62 -16.64 -24.10
CA LEU A 77 -5.57 -17.34 -23.36
C LEU A 77 -4.70 -16.36 -22.58
N ILE A 78 -4.34 -15.22 -23.17
CA ILE A 78 -3.58 -14.15 -22.51
C ILE A 78 -4.40 -13.54 -21.35
N ASN A 79 -5.68 -13.26 -21.54
CA ASN A 79 -6.54 -12.74 -20.46
C ASN A 79 -6.63 -13.73 -19.29
N ARG A 80 -6.84 -15.02 -19.56
CA ARG A 80 -6.86 -16.05 -18.51
C ARG A 80 -5.54 -16.14 -17.75
N LYS A 81 -4.40 -15.97 -18.42
CA LYS A 81 -3.07 -15.93 -17.79
C LYS A 81 -2.93 -14.79 -16.76
N TYR A 82 -3.41 -13.59 -17.10
CA TYR A 82 -3.18 -12.39 -16.27
C TYR A 82 -4.31 -12.07 -15.29
N CYS A 83 -5.56 -12.37 -15.62
CA CYS A 83 -6.71 -12.07 -14.77
C CYS A 83 -7.64 -13.26 -14.46
N GLY A 84 -7.39 -14.43 -15.04
CA GLY A 84 -8.21 -15.62 -14.83
C GLY A 84 -9.62 -15.53 -15.44
N LYS A 85 -9.87 -14.58 -16.34
CA LYS A 85 -11.13 -14.37 -17.05
C LYS A 85 -10.89 -14.33 -18.56
N ASP A 86 -11.95 -14.53 -19.35
CA ASP A 86 -11.87 -14.46 -20.82
C ASP A 86 -11.65 -13.02 -21.32
N GLU A 87 -12.07 -12.05 -20.52
CA GLU A 87 -11.86 -10.62 -20.73
C GLU A 87 -11.32 -9.98 -19.44
N CYS A 88 -10.29 -9.14 -19.59
CA CYS A 88 -9.76 -8.35 -18.48
C CYS A 88 -10.14 -6.87 -18.65
N LYS A 89 -10.77 -6.28 -17.62
CA LYS A 89 -11.05 -4.83 -17.54
C LYS A 89 -10.27 -4.22 -16.37
N PHE A 90 -9.50 -3.18 -16.66
CA PHE A 90 -8.57 -2.57 -15.72
C PHE A 90 -8.94 -1.13 -15.34
N VAL A 91 -8.54 -0.72 -14.15
CA VAL A 91 -8.31 0.68 -13.76
C VAL A 91 -6.81 0.89 -13.66
N LEU A 92 -6.28 1.88 -14.38
CA LEU A 92 -4.87 2.27 -14.36
C LEU A 92 -4.71 3.67 -13.73
N PRO A 93 -4.33 3.75 -12.43
CA PRO A 93 -3.98 5.00 -11.77
C PRO A 93 -2.60 5.47 -12.25
N TYR A 94 -2.56 6.30 -13.29
CA TYR A 94 -1.29 6.64 -13.94
C TYR A 94 -0.49 7.72 -13.19
N HIS A 95 -1.20 8.66 -12.57
CA HIS A 95 -0.57 9.77 -11.85
C HIS A 95 -1.29 10.08 -10.53
N PRO A 96 -1.21 9.20 -9.51
CA PRO A 96 -1.55 9.58 -8.14
C PRO A 96 -0.67 10.76 -7.72
N THR A 97 -1.27 11.94 -7.64
CA THR A 97 -0.56 13.13 -7.18
C THR A 97 -0.28 13.02 -5.68
N GLU A 98 0.79 13.65 -5.18
CA GLU A 98 1.19 13.77 -3.77
C GLU A 98 2.32 12.82 -3.28
N GLN A 99 2.90 13.19 -2.13
CA GLN A 99 3.92 12.38 -1.44
C GLN A 99 3.28 11.16 -0.75
N GLU A 100 4.10 10.19 -0.37
CA GLU A 100 3.76 8.84 0.06
C GLU A 100 2.54 8.77 1.00
N SER A 101 2.50 9.64 1.99
CA SER A 101 1.41 9.61 2.97
C SER A 101 0.07 10.04 2.38
N GLN A 102 0.05 10.93 1.40
CA GLN A 102 -1.20 11.24 0.70
C GLN A 102 -1.45 10.25 -0.43
N ALA A 103 -0.41 9.84 -1.15
CA ALA A 103 -0.51 8.86 -2.23
C ALA A 103 -1.19 7.56 -1.77
N ASN A 104 -0.94 7.12 -0.53
CA ASN A 104 -1.64 5.98 0.08
C ASN A 104 -3.17 6.14 0.14
N MET A 105 -3.67 7.33 0.48
CA MET A 105 -5.13 7.60 0.48
C MET A 105 -5.70 7.63 -0.94
N HIS A 106 -4.90 8.13 -1.89
CA HIS A 106 -5.31 8.21 -3.27
C HIS A 106 -5.39 6.82 -3.91
N LEU A 107 -4.41 5.94 -3.63
CA LEU A 107 -4.47 4.55 -4.03
C LEU A 107 -5.74 3.86 -3.53
N GLU A 108 -6.09 4.05 -2.26
CA GLU A 108 -7.32 3.51 -1.68
C GLU A 108 -8.58 4.00 -2.43
N SER A 109 -8.61 5.27 -2.84
CA SER A 109 -9.73 5.79 -3.64
C SER A 109 -9.84 5.08 -4.99
N PHE A 110 -8.71 4.82 -5.66
CA PHE A 110 -8.70 4.06 -6.90
C PHE A 110 -9.10 2.59 -6.71
N VAL A 111 -8.64 1.93 -5.64
CA VAL A 111 -9.02 0.54 -5.31
C VAL A 111 -10.53 0.44 -5.15
N GLN A 112 -11.13 1.42 -4.50
CA GLN A 112 -12.56 1.46 -4.27
C GLN A 112 -13.39 1.77 -5.52
N ILE A 113 -12.87 2.60 -6.43
CA ILE A 113 -13.45 2.78 -7.76
C ILE A 113 -13.41 1.45 -8.52
N ALA A 114 -12.25 0.80 -8.56
CA ALA A 114 -12.08 -0.49 -9.23
C ALA A 114 -13.05 -1.54 -8.67
N GLN A 115 -13.21 -1.61 -7.36
CA GLN A 115 -14.18 -2.50 -6.70
C GLN A 115 -15.62 -2.23 -7.13
N ARG A 116 -16.04 -0.96 -7.22
CA ARG A 116 -17.41 -0.57 -7.59
C ARG A 116 -17.71 -0.76 -9.07
N LEU A 117 -16.69 -0.79 -9.91
CA LEU A 117 -16.80 -1.00 -11.35
C LEU A 117 -16.50 -2.45 -11.78
N ASP A 118 -16.25 -3.37 -10.82
CA ASP A 118 -15.77 -4.74 -11.07
C ASP A 118 -14.56 -4.80 -12.02
N ARG A 119 -13.57 -3.96 -11.73
CA ARG A 119 -12.34 -3.84 -12.50
C ARG A 119 -11.12 -4.25 -11.67
N ILE A 120 -10.11 -4.76 -12.37
CA ILE A 120 -8.81 -5.09 -11.80
C ILE A 120 -8.03 -3.78 -11.66
N ILE A 121 -7.37 -3.56 -10.53
CA ILE A 121 -6.53 -2.38 -10.35
C ILE A 121 -5.07 -2.69 -10.68
N VAL A 122 -4.48 -1.86 -11.54
CA VAL A 122 -3.04 -1.86 -11.78
C VAL A 122 -2.34 -1.11 -10.66
N LEU A 123 -1.37 -1.76 -10.01
CA LEU A 123 -0.55 -1.15 -8.98
C LEU A 123 0.58 -0.35 -9.62
N PRO A 124 0.57 1.00 -9.52
CA PRO A 124 1.63 1.80 -10.09
C PRO A 124 2.96 1.58 -9.35
N ASN A 125 4.05 1.77 -10.06
CA ASN A 125 5.38 1.80 -9.48
C ASN A 125 5.55 2.92 -8.44
N VAL A 126 6.62 2.82 -7.65
CA VAL A 126 6.94 3.71 -6.52
C VAL A 126 8.37 4.23 -6.60
N GLY A 127 8.63 5.37 -5.98
CA GLY A 127 9.95 6.00 -5.95
C GLY A 127 9.87 7.46 -5.51
N GLY A 128 10.94 7.98 -4.90
CA GLY A 128 11.02 9.37 -4.49
C GLY A 128 9.87 9.84 -3.58
N SER A 129 9.33 8.94 -2.75
CA SER A 129 8.14 9.19 -1.91
C SER A 129 6.85 9.37 -2.72
N ARG A 130 6.70 8.75 -3.89
CA ARG A 130 5.51 8.88 -4.74
C ARG A 130 5.09 7.54 -5.33
N MET A 131 3.87 7.49 -5.87
CA MET A 131 3.35 6.40 -6.69
C MET A 131 2.98 6.97 -8.06
N SER A 132 3.46 6.37 -9.14
CA SER A 132 3.07 6.71 -10.51
C SER A 132 3.68 5.68 -11.45
N ILE A 133 3.07 5.52 -12.63
CA ILE A 133 3.62 4.63 -13.66
C ILE A 133 4.99 5.06 -14.18
N CYS A 134 5.40 6.31 -13.95
CA CYS A 134 6.73 6.80 -14.29
C CYS A 134 7.81 6.40 -13.27
N GLN A 135 7.45 5.83 -12.12
CA GLN A 135 8.43 5.53 -11.08
C GLN A 135 9.23 4.25 -11.41
N PRO A 136 10.48 4.15 -10.96
CA PRO A 136 11.37 3.07 -11.38
C PRO A 136 11.18 1.76 -10.59
N PHE A 137 10.65 1.79 -9.36
CA PHE A 137 10.58 0.59 -8.53
C PHE A 137 9.19 -0.05 -8.54
N PRO A 138 9.09 -1.39 -8.52
CA PRO A 138 7.81 -2.06 -8.40
C PRO A 138 7.12 -1.68 -7.08
N PHE A 139 5.78 -1.73 -7.07
CA PHE A 139 4.98 -1.43 -5.88
C PHE A 139 5.46 -2.16 -4.61
N SER A 140 5.93 -3.40 -4.78
CA SER A 140 6.47 -4.26 -3.72
C SER A 140 7.74 -3.74 -3.04
N PHE A 141 8.44 -2.77 -3.65
CA PHE A 141 9.60 -2.13 -3.06
C PHE A 141 9.24 -1.37 -1.78
N TYR A 142 8.10 -0.66 -1.78
CA TYR A 142 7.59 0.05 -0.60
C TYR A 142 6.54 -0.74 0.17
N TYR A 143 5.70 -1.52 -0.50
CA TYR A 143 4.47 -2.07 0.10
C TYR A 143 4.39 -3.59 0.05
N ASP A 144 3.57 -4.17 0.92
CA ASP A 144 3.26 -5.59 0.92
C ASP A 144 1.96 -5.85 0.15
N MET A 145 2.09 -6.56 -0.97
CA MET A 145 0.95 -6.90 -1.82
C MET A 145 0.01 -7.91 -1.17
N ASP A 146 0.53 -8.84 -0.35
CA ASP A 146 -0.31 -9.84 0.32
C ASP A 146 -1.19 -9.16 1.36
N GLY A 147 -0.60 -8.28 2.17
CA GLY A 147 -1.34 -7.45 3.12
C GLY A 147 -2.38 -6.55 2.45
N LEU A 148 -2.06 -5.98 1.27
CA LEU A 148 -3.04 -5.19 0.51
C LEU A 148 -4.24 -6.03 0.04
N LYS A 149 -3.99 -7.25 -0.46
CA LYS A 149 -5.06 -8.20 -0.86
C LYS A 149 -5.92 -8.60 0.33
N GLN A 150 -5.35 -8.75 1.52
CA GLN A 150 -6.11 -9.06 2.74
C GLN A 150 -7.04 -7.91 3.15
N ILE A 151 -6.62 -6.66 2.94
CA ILE A 151 -7.45 -5.47 3.20
C ILE A 151 -8.60 -5.36 2.19
N PHE A 152 -8.34 -5.67 0.92
CA PHE A 152 -9.31 -5.57 -0.17
C PHE A 152 -9.53 -6.93 -0.86
N PRO A 153 -10.11 -7.93 -0.17
CA PRO A 153 -10.18 -9.31 -0.66
C PRO A 153 -11.08 -9.50 -1.89
N LYS A 154 -11.94 -8.52 -2.18
CA LYS A 154 -12.84 -8.51 -3.34
C LYS A 154 -12.24 -7.87 -4.57
N VAL A 155 -11.07 -7.25 -4.47
CA VAL A 155 -10.42 -6.53 -5.58
C VAL A 155 -9.27 -7.38 -6.10
N GLN A 156 -9.22 -7.55 -7.42
CA GLN A 156 -8.07 -8.14 -8.09
C GLN A 156 -7.02 -7.06 -8.35
N PHE A 157 -5.76 -7.41 -8.11
CA PHE A 157 -4.60 -6.54 -8.27
C PHE A 157 -3.63 -7.15 -9.28
N ILE A 158 -3.07 -6.32 -10.15
CA ILE A 158 -1.99 -6.69 -11.06
C ILE A 158 -0.81 -5.72 -10.89
N THR A 159 0.42 -6.20 -11.02
CA THR A 159 1.59 -5.32 -11.01
C THR A 159 1.66 -4.51 -12.30
N GLN A 160 2.34 -3.37 -12.29
CA GLN A 160 2.58 -2.61 -13.50
C GLN A 160 3.36 -3.41 -14.56
N GLU A 161 4.30 -4.25 -14.14
CA GLU A 161 5.08 -5.11 -15.03
C GLU A 161 4.20 -6.16 -15.71
N ASP A 162 3.37 -6.87 -14.94
CA ASP A 162 2.44 -7.87 -15.49
C ASP A 162 1.41 -7.21 -16.41
N PHE A 163 0.90 -6.02 -16.06
CA PHE A 163 0.01 -5.26 -16.92
C PHE A 163 0.70 -4.83 -18.23
N MET A 164 1.95 -4.39 -18.16
CA MET A 164 2.75 -4.08 -19.35
C MET A 164 2.92 -5.30 -20.25
N ASN A 165 3.24 -6.46 -19.67
CA ASN A 165 3.39 -7.70 -20.43
C ASN A 165 2.06 -8.13 -21.06
N TRP A 166 0.95 -8.02 -20.32
CA TRP A 166 -0.40 -8.25 -20.84
C TRP A 166 -0.69 -7.39 -22.09
N THR A 167 -0.43 -6.07 -22.04
CA THR A 167 -0.67 -5.20 -23.22
C THR A 167 0.16 -5.60 -24.45
N LYS A 168 1.39 -6.05 -24.23
CA LYS A 168 2.31 -6.45 -25.32
C LYS A 168 1.95 -7.80 -25.93
N GLU A 169 1.50 -8.74 -25.12
CA GLU A 169 1.17 -10.12 -25.54
C GLU A 169 -0.17 -10.22 -26.29
N LEU A 170 -1.07 -9.24 -26.15
CA LEU A 170 -2.33 -9.19 -26.90
C LEU A 170 -2.12 -8.91 -28.38
N ASN A 171 -2.88 -9.60 -29.22
CA ASN A 171 -3.00 -9.29 -30.65
C ASN A 171 -3.81 -8.00 -30.85
N GLU A 172 -4.98 -7.91 -30.22
CA GLU A 172 -5.82 -6.71 -30.25
C GLU A 172 -5.45 -5.78 -29.09
N LYS A 173 -4.90 -4.60 -29.41
CA LYS A 173 -4.50 -3.62 -28.39
C LYS A 173 -5.71 -3.06 -27.67
N PRO A 174 -5.68 -3.03 -26.33
CA PRO A 174 -6.85 -2.68 -25.55
C PRO A 174 -7.23 -1.22 -25.74
N ASP A 175 -8.52 -0.99 -25.93
CA ASP A 175 -9.09 0.35 -26.01
C ASP A 175 -9.03 1.05 -24.64
N THR A 176 -8.94 2.38 -24.69
CA THR A 176 -8.72 3.20 -23.51
C THR A 176 -9.82 4.23 -23.34
N TYR A 177 -10.23 4.42 -22.09
CA TYR A 177 -11.11 5.49 -21.65
C TYR A 177 -10.37 6.30 -20.59
N HIS A 178 -10.32 7.62 -20.73
CA HIS A 178 -9.65 8.50 -19.76
C HIS A 178 -10.66 9.27 -18.90
N ALA A 179 -10.39 9.29 -17.59
CA ALA A 179 -11.13 10.11 -16.64
C ALA A 179 -10.21 10.85 -15.67
N TYR A 180 -10.48 12.15 -15.48
CA TYR A 180 -9.86 12.99 -14.48
C TYR A 180 -10.90 13.51 -13.48
N ILE A 181 -10.76 13.14 -12.21
CA ILE A 181 -11.69 13.58 -11.16
C ILE A 181 -11.13 14.81 -10.43
N ILE A 182 -11.94 15.87 -10.33
CA ILE A 182 -11.57 17.14 -9.66
C ILE A 182 -12.70 17.54 -8.68
N PRO A 183 -12.37 18.08 -7.49
CA PRO A 183 -13.35 18.49 -6.48
C PRO A 183 -13.79 19.95 -6.61
N ARG A 184 -13.13 20.74 -7.46
CA ARG A 184 -13.41 22.17 -7.68
C ARG A 184 -14.63 22.29 -8.61
N GLU A 185 -15.29 23.44 -8.59
CA GLU A 185 -16.48 23.78 -9.40
C GLU A 185 -17.82 23.22 -8.89
N LYS A 186 -18.89 23.31 -9.68
CA LYS A 186 -20.21 22.80 -9.32
C LYS A 186 -20.22 21.27 -9.49
N PRO A 187 -20.93 20.52 -8.63
CA PRO A 187 -21.10 19.08 -8.80
C PRO A 187 -21.84 18.77 -10.10
N PHE A 188 -21.78 17.51 -10.56
CA PHE A 188 -22.54 17.01 -11.71
C PHE A 188 -22.13 17.61 -13.05
N ILE A 189 -20.87 18.06 -13.19
CA ILE A 189 -20.34 18.59 -14.45
C ILE A 189 -19.32 17.62 -15.05
N VAL A 190 -19.41 17.45 -16.36
CA VAL A 190 -18.47 16.70 -17.19
C VAL A 190 -18.00 17.58 -18.33
N GLU A 191 -16.70 17.63 -18.54
CA GLU A 191 -16.09 18.27 -19.70
C GLU A 191 -15.30 17.26 -20.51
N TYR A 192 -15.44 17.31 -21.83
CA TYR A 192 -14.70 16.47 -22.76
C TYR A 192 -13.45 17.22 -23.24
N GLU A 193 -12.31 16.53 -23.21
CA GLU A 193 -11.03 17.08 -23.57
C GLU A 193 -10.50 16.47 -24.87
N GLN A 194 -9.68 17.22 -25.61
CA GLN A 194 -8.96 16.74 -26.78
C GLN A 194 -7.46 17.05 -26.57
N PRO A 195 -6.75 16.21 -25.80
CA PRO A 195 -5.35 16.48 -25.48
C PRO A 195 -4.45 16.26 -26.69
N LYS A 196 -3.25 16.85 -26.65
CA LYS A 196 -2.16 16.49 -27.55
C LYS A 196 -1.64 15.10 -27.18
N ILE A 197 -2.25 14.05 -27.74
CA ILE A 197 -2.05 12.63 -27.38
C ILE A 197 -0.58 12.25 -27.29
N GLN A 198 0.24 12.57 -28.29
CA GLN A 198 1.67 12.21 -28.27
C GLN A 198 2.43 12.84 -27.10
N SER A 199 2.12 14.11 -26.79
CA SER A 199 2.72 14.80 -25.65
C SER A 199 2.26 14.20 -24.32
N PHE A 200 0.98 13.85 -24.23
CA PHE A 200 0.40 13.18 -23.07
C PHE A 200 1.03 11.82 -22.81
N ILE A 201 1.13 10.97 -23.83
CA ILE A 201 1.75 9.64 -23.77
C ILE A 201 3.19 9.72 -23.24
N LYS A 202 3.98 10.64 -23.78
CA LYS A 202 5.37 10.82 -23.37
C LYS A 202 5.48 11.33 -21.94
N LYS A 203 4.74 12.39 -21.60
CA LYS A 203 4.82 13.07 -20.30
C LYS A 203 4.39 12.16 -19.15
N GLU A 204 3.35 11.37 -19.36
CA GLU A 204 2.77 10.49 -18.34
C GLU A 204 3.34 9.06 -18.40
N CYS A 205 4.41 8.83 -19.17
CA CYS A 205 5.05 7.52 -19.33
C CYS A 205 4.12 6.39 -19.81
N LEU A 206 3.09 6.70 -20.59
CA LEU A 206 2.16 5.70 -21.12
C LEU A 206 2.74 4.91 -22.28
N HIS A 207 3.83 5.40 -22.89
CA HIS A 207 4.56 4.72 -23.97
C HIS A 207 5.14 3.35 -23.57
N GLN A 208 5.19 3.03 -22.29
CA GLN A 208 5.60 1.71 -21.82
C GLN A 208 4.54 0.63 -22.04
N PHE A 209 3.27 1.03 -22.25
CA PHE A 209 2.14 0.13 -22.46
C PHE A 209 1.68 0.18 -23.92
N ASP A 210 1.30 -0.97 -24.47
CA ASP A 210 0.82 -1.08 -25.84
C ASP A 210 -0.72 -0.92 -25.87
N LEU A 211 -1.18 0.31 -25.65
CA LEU A 211 -2.59 0.68 -25.54
C LEU A 211 -3.09 1.35 -26.82
N ASN A 212 -4.36 1.12 -27.16
CA ASN A 212 -5.03 1.89 -28.19
C ASN A 212 -5.49 3.26 -27.64
N LEU A 213 -4.53 4.18 -27.54
CA LEU A 213 -4.73 5.56 -27.07
C LEU A 213 -4.58 6.54 -28.23
N ASN A 214 -5.67 6.77 -28.96
CA ASN A 214 -5.71 7.60 -30.17
C ASN A 214 -6.84 8.66 -30.11
N PHE A 215 -7.16 9.32 -31.23
CA PHE A 215 -8.17 10.39 -31.32
C PHE A 215 -9.63 9.95 -31.04
N THR A 216 -9.92 8.65 -31.05
CA THR A 216 -11.21 8.07 -30.66
C THR A 216 -11.30 7.81 -29.15
N THR A 217 -10.20 7.96 -28.42
CA THR A 217 -10.20 7.83 -26.95
C THR A 217 -11.04 8.95 -26.36
N ILE A 218 -11.98 8.60 -25.49
CA ILE A 218 -12.73 9.59 -24.72
C ILE A 218 -11.84 10.09 -23.58
N PHE A 219 -11.60 11.40 -23.55
CA PHE A 219 -10.99 12.08 -22.42
C PHE A 219 -12.02 12.95 -21.75
N LYS A 220 -12.17 12.80 -20.43
CA LYS A 220 -13.07 13.66 -19.68
C LYS A 220 -12.55 14.08 -18.32
N THR A 221 -13.00 15.24 -17.92
CA THR A 221 -12.87 15.75 -16.56
C THR A 221 -14.24 15.71 -15.89
N ILE A 222 -14.30 15.09 -14.71
CA ILE A 222 -15.49 14.93 -13.88
C ILE A 222 -15.35 15.83 -12.66
N TYR A 223 -16.25 16.80 -12.53
CA TYR A 223 -16.27 17.75 -11.43
C TYR A 223 -17.28 17.31 -10.37
N LEU A 224 -16.77 16.97 -9.18
CA LEU A 224 -17.59 16.52 -8.06
C LEU A 224 -18.14 17.67 -7.22
N GLY A 225 -17.55 18.86 -7.31
CA GLY A 225 -17.85 20.01 -6.44
C GLY A 225 -17.60 19.80 -4.94
N VAL A 226 -17.07 18.65 -4.53
CA VAL A 226 -16.75 18.30 -3.14
C VAL A 226 -15.41 17.56 -3.07
N ASN A 227 -14.70 17.71 -1.94
CA ASN A 227 -13.41 17.06 -1.69
C ASN A 227 -13.54 15.65 -1.07
N VAL A 228 -14.68 15.35 -0.46
CA VAL A 228 -14.94 14.12 0.29
C VAL A 228 -16.43 13.81 0.21
N LEU A 229 -16.79 12.53 0.10
CA LEU A 229 -18.18 12.06 0.08
C LEU A 229 -18.67 11.61 1.47
N TYR A 230 -17.93 11.93 2.54
CA TYR A 230 -18.20 11.55 3.94
C TYR A 230 -18.60 12.74 4.82
N PRO A 231 -19.54 12.57 5.77
CA PRO A 231 -20.41 11.39 5.93
C PRO A 231 -21.35 11.23 4.73
N SER A 232 -21.89 10.02 4.53
CA SER A 232 -22.86 9.81 3.45
C SER A 232 -24.08 10.69 3.71
N THR A 233 -24.24 11.74 2.91
CA THR A 233 -25.47 12.52 2.83
C THR A 233 -26.20 12.10 1.55
N LYS A 234 -27.50 12.36 1.47
CA LYS A 234 -28.26 12.11 0.23
C LYS A 234 -27.62 12.79 -0.99
N ASP A 235 -26.96 13.94 -0.81
CA ASP A 235 -26.29 14.63 -1.90
C ASP A 235 -24.94 14.00 -2.24
N ASN A 236 -24.18 13.51 -1.26
CA ASN A 236 -22.95 12.76 -1.50
C ASN A 236 -23.22 11.43 -2.22
N GLU A 237 -24.32 10.74 -1.91
CA GLU A 237 -24.74 9.53 -2.62
C GLU A 237 -25.09 9.82 -4.08
N LYS A 238 -25.76 10.95 -4.35
CA LYS A 238 -26.01 11.40 -5.73
C LYS A 238 -24.70 11.67 -6.46
N ILE A 239 -23.75 12.36 -5.82
CA ILE A 239 -22.44 12.66 -6.42
C ILE A 239 -21.64 11.38 -6.67
N GLU A 240 -21.67 10.43 -5.73
CA GLU A 240 -21.05 9.11 -5.90
C GLU A 240 -21.65 8.38 -7.10
N ASN A 241 -22.99 8.28 -7.17
CA ASN A 241 -23.67 7.61 -8.28
C ASN A 241 -23.39 8.29 -9.62
N PHE A 242 -23.48 9.63 -9.68
CA PHE A 242 -23.11 10.39 -10.86
C PHE A 242 -21.68 10.07 -11.32
N MET A 243 -20.71 10.15 -10.40
CA MET A 243 -19.32 9.84 -10.73
C MET A 243 -19.18 8.40 -11.23
N LEU A 244 -19.80 7.41 -10.58
CA LEU A 244 -19.71 6.02 -11.00
C LEU A 244 -20.36 5.78 -12.36
N ASP A 245 -21.52 6.41 -12.62
CA ASP A 245 -22.19 6.35 -13.92
C ASP A 245 -21.32 6.96 -15.02
N GLU A 246 -20.65 8.09 -14.74
CA GLU A 246 -19.68 8.66 -15.64
C GLU A 246 -18.46 7.74 -15.84
N LEU A 247 -18.03 7.00 -14.83
CA LEU A 247 -16.89 6.09 -14.97
C LEU A 247 -17.22 4.75 -15.63
N ARG A 248 -18.51 4.45 -15.87
CA ARG A 248 -18.92 3.24 -16.57
C ARG A 248 -18.55 3.37 -18.05
N THR A 249 -17.81 2.37 -18.50
CA THR A 249 -17.35 2.23 -19.89
C THR A 249 -17.13 0.74 -20.15
N ASP A 250 -17.26 0.33 -21.39
CA ASP A 250 -16.87 -1.02 -21.81
C ASP A 250 -15.38 -1.15 -22.15
N SER A 251 -14.65 -0.03 -22.22
CA SER A 251 -13.23 -0.06 -22.54
C SER A 251 -12.43 -0.94 -21.60
N LYS A 252 -11.50 -1.71 -22.18
CA LYS A 252 -10.64 -2.64 -21.46
C LYS A 252 -9.77 -1.90 -20.44
N VAL A 253 -9.35 -0.66 -20.71
CA VAL A 253 -8.55 0.15 -19.77
C VAL A 253 -9.22 1.49 -19.42
N LEU A 254 -9.58 1.66 -18.14
CA LEU A 254 -9.95 2.95 -17.57
C LEU A 254 -8.70 3.65 -17.02
N LEU A 255 -8.14 4.57 -17.80
CA LEU A 255 -7.00 5.39 -17.44
C LEU A 255 -7.44 6.54 -16.53
N MET A 256 -6.96 6.55 -15.28
CA MET A 256 -7.49 7.46 -14.28
C MET A 256 -6.41 8.28 -13.55
N LYS A 257 -6.71 9.55 -13.33
CA LYS A 257 -6.09 10.37 -12.30
C LYS A 257 -7.17 11.13 -11.53
N HIS A 258 -6.84 11.61 -10.35
CA HIS A 258 -7.70 12.54 -9.63
C HIS A 258 -6.87 13.58 -8.88
N HIS A 259 -7.44 14.73 -8.57
CA HIS A 259 -6.82 15.77 -7.74
C HIS A 259 -7.68 16.04 -6.52
N LEU A 260 -7.68 15.10 -5.58
CA LEU A 260 -8.47 15.20 -4.35
C LEU A 260 -7.54 15.54 -3.18
N SER A 261 -8.00 16.38 -2.25
CA SER A 261 -7.22 16.76 -1.06
C SER A 261 -7.34 15.74 0.09
N THR A 262 -8.33 14.84 -0.01
CA THR A 262 -8.72 13.83 0.99
C THR A 262 -9.12 12.52 0.30
N LEU A 263 -9.51 11.52 1.09
CA LEU A 263 -10.13 10.29 0.58
C LEU A 263 -11.43 10.64 -0.15
N LEU A 264 -11.67 9.99 -1.28
CA LEU A 264 -12.91 10.18 -2.05
C LEU A 264 -14.12 9.63 -1.29
N PHE A 265 -14.00 8.39 -0.82
CA PHE A 265 -15.10 7.67 -0.19
C PHE A 265 -15.04 7.65 1.33
N ALA A 266 -16.23 7.45 1.85
CA ALA A 266 -16.64 7.66 3.22
C ALA A 266 -16.63 6.37 4.04
N ASN A 267 -17.00 5.26 3.40
CA ASN A 267 -17.05 3.92 3.94
C ASN A 267 -15.67 3.28 4.12
N THR A 268 -14.61 4.09 4.25
CA THR A 268 -13.29 3.62 4.65
C THR A 268 -13.38 3.14 6.08
N ILE A 269 -13.68 1.86 6.26
CA ILE A 269 -13.63 1.20 7.55
C ILE A 269 -12.18 1.37 8.04
N ASN A 270 -11.97 2.34 8.92
CA ASN A 270 -10.74 2.52 9.69
C ASN A 270 -9.44 2.82 8.90
N PHE A 271 -9.39 3.78 7.96
CA PHE A 271 -8.10 4.28 7.38
C PHE A 271 -7.06 3.15 7.19
N PRO A 272 -7.32 2.17 6.29
CA PRO A 272 -6.40 1.06 6.12
C PRO A 272 -5.02 1.60 5.74
N ILE A 273 -4.06 1.36 6.63
CA ILE A 273 -2.67 1.68 6.34
C ILE A 273 -2.21 0.59 5.38
N ILE A 274 -1.96 0.94 4.12
CA ILE A 274 -1.37 0.01 3.15
C ILE A 274 -0.10 -0.56 3.81
N PRO A 275 -0.02 -1.88 4.03
CA PRO A 275 1.09 -2.49 4.73
C PRO A 275 2.38 -2.25 3.95
N TYR A 276 3.46 -1.91 4.66
CA TYR A 276 4.77 -1.73 4.06
C TYR A 276 5.43 -3.08 3.77
N SER A 277 6.39 -3.08 2.85
CA SER A 277 7.07 -4.30 2.41
C SER A 277 7.72 -5.03 3.59
N LYS A 278 7.70 -6.37 3.55
CA LYS A 278 8.29 -7.22 4.60
C LYS A 278 9.77 -6.87 4.86
N LYS A 279 10.51 -6.48 3.81
CA LYS A 279 11.90 -6.03 3.93
C LYS A 279 12.04 -4.79 4.82
N LEU A 280 11.19 -3.78 4.64
CA LEU A 280 11.20 -2.56 5.46
C LEU A 280 10.76 -2.83 6.90
N VAL A 281 9.77 -3.70 7.08
CA VAL A 281 9.32 -4.11 8.42
C VAL A 281 10.44 -4.85 9.16
N ASN A 282 11.16 -5.75 8.50
CA ASN A 282 12.29 -6.47 9.11
C ASN A 282 13.44 -5.53 9.51
N ILE A 283 13.81 -4.59 8.64
CA ILE A 283 14.82 -3.56 8.94
C ILE A 283 14.39 -2.76 10.18
N GLN A 284 13.13 -2.30 10.20
CA GLN A 284 12.59 -1.59 11.36
C GLN A 284 12.63 -2.45 12.63
N GLN A 285 12.22 -3.72 12.56
CA GLN A 285 12.22 -4.60 13.73
C GLN A 285 13.63 -4.77 14.31
N ASN A 286 14.63 -4.99 13.45
CA ASN A 286 16.04 -5.09 13.86
C ASN A 286 16.51 -3.80 14.56
N ILE A 287 16.24 -2.64 13.99
CA ILE A 287 16.59 -1.34 14.58
C ILE A 287 15.92 -1.15 15.94
N THR A 288 14.60 -1.36 16.01
CA THR A 288 13.85 -1.13 17.26
C THR A 288 14.18 -2.13 18.35
N LYS A 289 14.61 -3.34 18.00
CA LYS A 289 15.14 -4.34 18.94
C LYS A 289 16.47 -3.86 19.52
N ASN A 290 17.37 -3.37 18.68
CA ASN A 290 18.69 -2.88 19.10
C ASN A 290 18.60 -1.59 19.94
N LEU A 291 17.65 -0.71 19.63
CA LEU A 291 17.41 0.52 20.40
C LEU A 291 16.75 0.25 21.77
N GLY A 292 16.08 -0.88 21.97
CA GLY A 292 15.45 -1.24 23.24
C GLY A 292 14.34 -0.26 23.64
N ASN A 293 14.45 0.33 24.84
CA ASN A 293 13.63 1.46 25.28
C ASN A 293 14.22 2.75 24.72
N TYR A 294 13.50 3.41 23.82
CA TYR A 294 14.03 4.61 23.14
C TYR A 294 13.01 5.72 22.97
N LEU A 295 13.56 6.93 22.92
CA LEU A 295 12.84 8.15 22.60
C LEU A 295 12.95 8.42 21.10
N ALA A 296 11.82 8.52 20.42
CA ALA A 296 11.72 8.93 19.03
C ALA A 296 11.30 10.40 18.92
N ILE A 297 12.06 11.17 18.15
CA ILE A 297 11.83 12.60 17.93
C ILE A 297 11.63 12.83 16.44
N HIS A 298 10.56 13.52 16.08
CA HIS A 298 10.35 14.02 14.73
C HIS A 298 10.40 15.56 14.72
N TRP A 299 11.40 16.10 14.03
CA TRP A 299 11.55 17.54 13.84
C TRP A 299 11.56 17.88 12.35
N ARG A 300 10.48 18.51 11.87
CA ARG A 300 10.37 19.02 10.51
C ARG A 300 10.87 20.46 10.40
N PHE A 301 12.12 20.66 10.01
CA PHE A 301 12.80 21.94 9.86
C PHE A 301 12.12 22.84 8.82
N GLU A 302 11.66 22.30 7.68
CA GLU A 302 11.06 23.08 6.58
C GLU A 302 9.90 23.98 7.05
N LYS A 303 9.20 23.58 8.10
CA LYS A 303 8.03 24.28 8.62
C LYS A 303 8.27 25.03 9.93
N GLY A 304 9.51 25.10 10.38
CA GLY A 304 9.93 25.97 11.47
C GLY A 304 10.15 27.40 11.00
N LYS A 305 10.17 28.35 11.94
CA LYS A 305 10.61 29.73 11.68
C LYS A 305 12.14 29.76 11.75
N PRO A 306 12.87 30.11 10.65
CA PRO A 306 14.34 30.08 10.65
C PRO A 306 14.98 30.84 11.81
N LYS A 307 14.46 32.04 12.12
CA LYS A 307 14.93 32.89 13.23
C LYS A 307 14.84 32.25 14.62
N LEU A 308 14.04 31.19 14.78
CA LEU A 308 13.87 30.49 16.06
C LEU A 308 14.69 29.19 16.13
N MET A 309 15.35 28.75 15.06
CA MET A 309 15.92 27.39 14.97
C MET A 309 16.96 27.10 16.08
N THR A 310 17.82 28.07 16.40
CA THR A 310 18.82 27.92 17.47
C THR A 310 18.17 27.82 18.86
N LYS A 311 17.18 28.68 19.15
CA LYS A 311 16.38 28.62 20.38
C LYS A 311 15.57 27.31 20.47
N CYS A 312 15.00 26.85 19.35
CA CYS A 312 14.33 25.56 19.24
C CYS A 312 15.28 24.39 19.55
N SER A 313 16.51 24.43 19.05
CA SER A 313 17.53 23.42 19.31
C SER A 313 17.93 23.40 20.79
N LYS A 314 18.20 24.57 21.38
CA LYS A 314 18.49 24.69 22.82
C LYS A 314 17.37 24.11 23.68
N ASN A 315 16.13 24.51 23.44
CA ASN A 315 14.97 24.02 24.19
C ASN A 315 14.78 22.50 24.01
N LEU A 316 15.05 21.96 22.82
CA LEU A 316 15.00 20.53 22.58
C LEU A 316 16.10 19.78 23.34
N ILE A 317 17.33 20.30 23.34
CA ILE A 317 18.45 19.73 24.09
C ILE A 317 18.14 19.66 25.59
N ASP A 318 17.67 20.77 26.16
CA ASP A 318 17.33 20.84 27.59
C ASP A 318 16.21 19.85 27.92
N TRP A 319 15.15 19.85 27.11
CA TRP A 319 14.03 18.91 27.25
C TRP A 319 14.47 17.44 27.15
N ILE A 320 15.34 17.10 26.20
CA ILE A 320 15.88 15.73 26.05
C ILE A 320 16.64 15.33 27.30
N LYS A 321 17.50 16.18 27.84
CA LYS A 321 18.32 15.86 29.02
C LYS A 321 17.45 15.55 30.23
N ASP A 322 16.45 16.39 30.49
CA ASP A 322 15.51 16.19 31.59
C ASP A 322 14.70 14.91 31.38
N PHE A 323 14.11 14.75 30.19
CA PHE A 323 13.27 13.61 29.88
C PHE A 323 14.03 12.27 29.95
N SER A 324 15.23 12.22 29.36
CA SER A 324 16.09 11.03 29.38
C SER A 324 16.52 10.66 30.79
N LYS A 325 16.80 11.64 31.65
CA LYS A 325 17.13 11.40 33.07
C LYS A 325 15.94 10.81 33.82
N ASP A 326 14.76 11.40 33.68
CA ASP A 326 13.55 10.99 34.40
C ASP A 326 13.06 9.60 33.98
N HIS A 327 13.22 9.26 32.70
CA HIS A 327 12.70 8.01 32.14
C HIS A 327 13.78 6.95 31.86
N LYS A 328 15.04 7.23 32.22
CA LYS A 328 16.20 6.35 31.99
C LYS A 328 16.31 5.92 30.52
N ILE A 329 16.36 6.89 29.62
CA ILE A 329 16.42 6.67 28.16
C ILE A 329 17.78 7.12 27.63
N ASP A 330 18.56 6.14 27.17
CA ASP A 330 19.88 6.39 26.57
C ASP A 330 19.81 6.50 25.04
N ASN A 331 18.85 5.80 24.42
CA ASN A 331 18.71 5.73 22.98
C ASN A 331 17.70 6.75 22.47
N ILE A 332 18.16 7.65 21.61
CA ILE A 332 17.33 8.67 20.97
C ILE A 332 17.37 8.47 19.47
N TYR A 333 16.22 8.28 18.84
CA TYR A 333 16.06 8.22 17.39
C TYR A 333 15.54 9.55 16.87
N PHE A 334 16.20 10.13 15.87
CA PHE A 334 15.89 11.44 15.32
C PHE A 334 15.51 11.35 13.84
N ALA A 335 14.26 11.68 13.55
CA ALA A 335 13.73 11.79 12.19
C ALA A 335 13.56 13.27 11.80
N THR A 336 14.09 13.66 10.65
CA THR A 336 14.10 15.04 10.19
C THR A 336 14.06 15.12 8.67
N ASP A 337 13.57 16.25 8.14
CA ASP A 337 13.70 16.60 6.72
C ASP A 337 15.02 17.32 6.40
N TYR A 338 15.83 17.66 7.41
CA TYR A 338 17.16 18.25 7.26
C TYR A 338 18.13 17.33 6.48
N PRO A 339 19.04 17.89 5.65
CA PRO A 339 19.98 17.11 4.86
C PRO A 339 21.07 16.43 5.70
N LEU A 340 20.86 15.18 6.08
CA LEU A 340 21.86 14.40 6.83
C LEU A 340 23.01 13.85 5.94
N GLN A 341 22.78 13.70 4.63
CA GLN A 341 23.77 13.25 3.63
C GLN A 341 23.86 14.21 2.43
N GLY A 342 23.82 15.53 2.70
CA GLY A 342 23.97 16.57 1.66
C GLY A 342 22.72 16.85 0.82
N LYS A 343 21.72 15.96 0.80
CA LYS A 343 20.41 16.20 0.16
C LYS A 343 19.30 16.26 1.20
N ALA A 344 18.36 17.20 1.02
CA ALA A 344 17.19 17.33 1.89
C ALA A 344 16.37 16.03 1.88
N GLN A 345 15.91 15.63 3.07
CA GLN A 345 15.09 14.42 3.28
C GLN A 345 13.59 14.70 3.07
N SER A 346 13.28 15.79 2.36
CA SER A 346 11.96 16.19 1.91
C SER A 346 12.07 16.89 0.56
N SER A 347 11.29 16.46 -0.42
CA SER A 347 11.26 17.09 -1.75
C SER A 347 10.70 18.51 -1.75
N SER A 348 10.23 19.04 -0.62
CA SER A 348 9.70 20.41 -0.50
C SER A 348 10.61 21.35 0.28
N PHE A 349 11.73 20.86 0.83
CA PHE A 349 12.62 21.67 1.64
C PHE A 349 13.79 22.22 0.82
N PHE A 350 13.55 23.35 0.14
CA PHE A 350 14.54 23.99 -0.72
C PHE A 350 15.28 25.16 -0.06
N ASN A 351 14.67 25.82 0.93
CA ASN A 351 15.20 27.02 1.58
C ASN A 351 15.89 26.67 2.90
N ILE A 352 17.02 25.97 2.79
CA ILE A 352 17.89 25.65 3.93
C ILE A 352 18.82 26.84 4.15
N ARG A 353 19.10 27.16 5.42
CA ARG A 353 19.77 28.40 5.84
C ARG A 353 20.70 28.09 7.00
N GLU A 354 21.63 29.00 7.29
CA GLU A 354 22.58 28.86 8.40
C GLU A 354 21.92 28.60 9.75
N GLU A 355 20.74 29.17 10.03
CA GLU A 355 20.05 28.91 11.29
C GLU A 355 19.64 27.44 11.43
N HIS A 356 19.32 26.76 10.32
CA HIS A 356 19.04 25.33 10.32
C HIS A 356 20.32 24.52 10.58
N HIS A 357 21.43 24.90 9.94
CA HIS A 357 22.73 24.25 10.12
C HIS A 357 23.24 24.41 11.55
N GLU A 358 23.14 25.61 12.11
CA GLU A 358 23.52 25.91 13.49
C GLU A 358 22.68 25.11 14.49
N ALA A 359 21.36 25.07 14.31
CA ALA A 359 20.48 24.27 15.14
C ALA A 359 20.84 22.78 15.13
N MET A 360 21.14 22.21 13.95
CA MET A 360 21.57 20.81 13.84
C MET A 360 22.96 20.58 14.43
N ARG A 361 23.91 21.53 14.25
CA ARG A 361 25.24 21.48 14.86
C ARG A 361 25.16 21.46 16.39
N MET A 362 24.36 22.34 16.98
CA MET A 362 24.12 22.38 18.44
C MET A 362 23.56 21.06 18.96
N LEU A 363 22.60 20.49 18.23
CA LEU A 363 21.94 19.24 18.62
C LEU A 363 22.93 18.07 18.57
N ASN A 364 23.64 17.90 17.45
CA ASN A 364 24.62 16.81 17.26
C ASN A 364 25.85 16.92 18.16
N SER A 365 26.28 18.14 18.52
CA SER A 365 27.43 18.32 19.43
C SER A 365 27.09 18.02 20.89
N THR A 366 25.81 18.00 21.24
CA THR A 366 25.36 17.88 22.63
C THR A 366 24.66 16.56 22.94
N ILE A 367 23.90 16.03 21.98
CA ILE A 367 23.09 14.82 22.15
C ILE A 367 23.57 13.76 21.17
N LYS A 368 23.81 12.54 21.67
CA LYS A 368 24.08 11.38 20.81
C LYS A 368 22.78 10.93 20.14
N LEU A 369 22.63 11.26 18.87
CA LEU A 369 21.44 10.91 18.08
C LEU A 369 21.67 9.68 17.21
N ASN A 370 20.71 8.77 17.23
CA ASN A 370 20.56 7.73 16.22
C ASN A 370 19.67 8.25 15.08
N THR A 371 20.07 7.97 13.86
CA THR A 371 19.32 8.25 12.63
C THR A 371 19.39 7.01 11.76
N TRP A 372 18.60 6.96 10.69
CA TRP A 372 18.72 5.87 9.71
C TRP A 372 20.15 5.76 9.14
N ILE A 373 20.93 6.86 9.10
CA ILE A 373 22.32 6.87 8.62
C ILE A 373 23.27 6.30 9.67
N SER A 374 23.24 6.81 10.90
CA SER A 374 24.16 6.34 11.95
C SER A 374 23.91 4.89 12.36
N LEU A 375 22.74 4.36 12.02
CA LEU A 375 22.38 2.95 12.20
C LEU A 375 22.62 2.08 10.95
N ASN A 376 23.13 2.64 9.84
CA ASN A 376 23.29 1.94 8.57
C ASN A 376 22.01 1.21 8.12
N ALA A 377 20.86 1.82 8.37
CA ALA A 377 19.57 1.16 8.34
C ALA A 377 19.17 0.64 6.95
N LEU A 378 19.63 1.31 5.90
CA LEU A 378 19.27 1.00 4.51
C LEU A 378 20.39 0.28 3.76
N ASP A 379 21.44 -0.17 4.46
CA ASP A 379 22.60 -0.79 3.82
C ASP A 379 22.26 -2.12 3.14
N GLU A 380 21.32 -2.88 3.70
CA GLU A 380 20.77 -4.11 3.09
C GLU A 380 19.98 -3.85 1.79
N LEU A 381 19.68 -2.59 1.49
CA LEU A 381 19.03 -2.18 0.24
C LEU A 381 20.03 -1.67 -0.80
N LYS A 382 21.29 -1.41 -0.41
CA LYS A 382 22.29 -0.87 -1.32
C LYS A 382 22.56 -1.85 -2.45
N ASN A 383 22.66 -1.30 -3.65
CA ASN A 383 23.14 -1.99 -4.82
C ASN A 383 24.07 -1.04 -5.57
N ASP A 384 25.38 -1.33 -5.53
CA ASP A 384 26.38 -0.46 -6.14
C ASP A 384 26.34 -0.43 -7.67
N GLN A 385 25.59 -1.34 -8.30
CA GLN A 385 25.41 -1.38 -9.74
C GLN A 385 24.14 -0.67 -10.20
N ASP A 386 23.23 -0.30 -9.29
CA ASP A 386 21.94 0.31 -9.61
C ASP A 386 21.88 1.78 -9.14
N GLU A 387 22.02 2.69 -10.10
CA GLU A 387 22.00 4.13 -9.85
C GLU A 387 20.64 4.65 -9.37
N GLU A 388 19.52 4.03 -9.78
CA GLU A 388 18.21 4.44 -9.26
C GLU A 388 18.07 4.04 -7.80
N ILE A 389 18.51 2.84 -7.40
CA ILE A 389 18.56 2.43 -5.99
C ILE A 389 19.42 3.42 -5.19
N LYS A 390 20.64 3.75 -5.65
CA LYS A 390 21.51 4.72 -4.95
C LYS A 390 20.84 6.07 -4.76
N LYS A 391 20.15 6.56 -5.79
CA LYS A 391 19.43 7.85 -5.77
C LYS A 391 18.23 7.81 -4.82
N GLU A 392 17.53 6.69 -4.75
CA GLU A 392 16.40 6.47 -3.85
C GLU A 392 16.84 6.44 -2.38
N LEU A 393 17.91 5.71 -2.06
CA LEU A 393 18.44 5.62 -0.70
C LEU A 393 19.01 6.95 -0.17
N LYS A 394 19.42 7.85 -1.06
CA LYS A 394 19.84 9.22 -0.72
C LYS A 394 18.68 10.24 -0.71
N GLY A 395 17.49 9.82 -1.13
CA GLY A 395 16.32 10.68 -1.33
C GLY A 395 15.32 10.62 -0.18
N SER A 396 14.20 11.33 -0.35
CA SER A 396 13.14 11.46 0.66
C SER A 396 12.10 10.32 0.63
N GLY A 397 12.35 9.24 -0.13
CA GLY A 397 11.38 8.19 -0.39
C GLY A 397 11.34 7.15 0.72
N ILE A 398 12.10 6.07 0.53
CA ILE A 398 12.15 4.93 1.43
C ILE A 398 12.59 5.28 2.85
N GLN A 399 13.48 6.26 2.99
CA GLN A 399 13.92 6.78 4.28
C GLN A 399 12.76 7.37 5.10
N GLY A 400 11.89 8.16 4.46
CA GLY A 400 10.72 8.74 5.14
C GLY A 400 9.71 7.67 5.59
N ILE A 401 9.62 6.55 4.88
CA ILE A 401 8.83 5.38 5.28
C ILE A 401 9.45 4.70 6.49
N LEU A 402 10.76 4.42 6.42
CA LEU A 402 11.49 3.76 7.51
C LEU A 402 11.44 4.59 8.81
N ASP A 403 11.71 5.90 8.72
CA ASP A 403 11.59 6.81 9.86
C ASP A 403 10.20 6.69 10.48
N LYS A 404 9.14 6.68 9.65
CA LYS A 404 7.77 6.59 10.15
C LYS A 404 7.53 5.30 10.93
N LEU A 405 8.01 4.18 10.40
CA LEU A 405 7.89 2.87 11.05
C LEU A 405 8.62 2.83 12.40
N ILE A 406 9.82 3.42 12.48
CA ILE A 406 10.60 3.52 13.73
C ILE A 406 9.90 4.44 14.74
N LEU A 407 9.37 5.59 14.29
CA LEU A 407 8.64 6.52 15.16
C LEU A 407 7.32 5.92 15.68
N ILE A 408 6.63 5.10 14.88
CA ILE A 408 5.40 4.40 15.29
C ILE A 408 5.69 3.40 16.42
N ASN A 409 6.82 2.71 16.38
CA ASN A 409 7.15 1.61 17.31
C ASN A 409 7.99 2.02 18.53
N ALA A 410 8.25 3.32 18.71
CA ALA A 410 9.01 3.83 19.84
C ALA A 410 8.24 3.76 21.15
N ASP A 411 8.95 3.60 22.26
CA ASP A 411 8.37 3.68 23.59
C ASP A 411 7.78 5.08 23.81
N TRP A 412 8.57 6.10 23.48
CA TRP A 412 8.19 7.51 23.58
C TRP A 412 8.30 8.20 22.24
N PHE A 413 7.32 9.02 21.89
CA PHE A 413 7.31 9.83 20.68
C PHE A 413 7.10 11.32 20.98
N VAL A 414 7.93 12.16 20.37
CA VAL A 414 7.91 13.62 20.54
C VAL A 414 7.95 14.30 19.19
N SER A 415 7.21 15.40 19.08
CA SER A 415 7.14 16.23 17.89
C SER A 415 7.40 17.70 18.22
N GLY A 416 7.79 18.50 17.23
CA GLY A 416 8.12 19.90 17.46
C GLY A 416 6.92 20.80 17.83
N PRO A 417 7.10 21.78 18.73
CA PRO A 417 6.09 22.75 19.12
C PRO A 417 5.90 23.84 18.07
N ARG A 418 4.94 24.75 18.34
CA ARG A 418 4.71 25.95 17.50
C ARG A 418 6.01 26.74 17.34
N GLY A 419 6.23 27.29 16.16
CA GLY A 419 7.45 28.06 15.84
C GLY A 419 8.63 27.19 15.44
N CYS A 420 8.80 26.01 16.05
CA CYS A 420 9.86 25.07 15.71
C CYS A 420 9.48 24.06 14.62
N ALA A 421 8.18 23.73 14.51
CA ALA A 421 7.67 22.83 13.49
C ALA A 421 6.20 23.13 13.15
N ARG A 422 5.68 22.48 12.10
CA ARG A 422 4.23 22.42 11.83
C ARG A 422 3.56 21.43 12.76
N ILE A 423 2.80 21.94 13.73
CA ILE A 423 2.03 21.13 14.69
C ILE A 423 1.07 20.14 14.01
N GLN A 424 0.46 20.58 12.90
CA GLN A 424 -0.50 19.79 12.12
C GLN A 424 0.12 19.24 10.84
N SER A 425 1.24 18.54 10.94
CA SER A 425 1.82 17.79 9.82
C SER A 425 1.02 16.51 9.57
N ARG A 426 0.68 16.22 8.30
CA ARG A 426 -0.01 14.97 7.93
C ARG A 426 0.85 13.74 8.27
N TYR A 427 2.18 13.86 8.15
CA TYR A 427 3.14 12.82 8.52
C TYR A 427 3.07 12.48 10.02
N THR A 428 3.22 13.50 10.89
CA THR A 428 3.10 13.34 12.35
C THR A 428 1.72 12.84 12.75
N ARG A 429 0.64 13.31 12.09
CA ARG A 429 -0.72 12.86 12.38
C ARG A 429 -0.90 11.36 12.09
N ARG A 430 -0.31 10.85 11.01
CA ARG A 430 -0.34 9.41 10.69
C ARG A 430 0.41 8.57 11.73
N ILE A 431 1.55 9.05 12.21
CA ILE A 431 2.29 8.38 13.31
C ILE A 431 1.42 8.31 14.57
N ARG A 432 0.83 9.44 14.98
CA ARG A 432 -0.07 9.49 16.15
C ARG A 432 -1.25 8.53 16.02
N TYR A 433 -1.88 8.48 14.85
CA TYR A 433 -2.99 7.58 14.59
C TYR A 433 -2.59 6.10 14.68
N ALA A 434 -1.47 5.72 14.05
CA ALA A 434 -0.94 4.36 14.11
C ALA A 434 -0.54 3.95 15.55
N ARG A 435 0.12 4.85 16.29
CA ARG A 435 0.46 4.65 17.71
C ARG A 435 -0.79 4.43 18.57
N LYS A 436 -1.87 5.20 18.32
CA LYS A 436 -3.14 5.05 19.04
C LYS A 436 -3.77 3.69 18.78
N LYS A 437 -3.79 3.22 17.53
CA LYS A 437 -4.26 1.86 17.21
C LYS A 437 -3.46 0.77 17.93
N LEU A 438 -2.13 0.88 17.95
CA LEU A 438 -1.28 -0.08 18.67
C LEU A 438 -1.55 -0.07 20.18
N GLN A 439 -1.70 1.11 20.78
CA GLN A 439 -2.03 1.22 22.20
C GLN A 439 -3.42 0.62 22.50
N ASP A 440 -4.41 0.89 21.66
CA ASP A 440 -5.78 0.36 21.78
C ASP A 440 -5.85 -1.16 21.60
N SER A 441 -4.92 -1.74 20.83
CA SER A 441 -4.77 -3.20 20.72
C SER A 441 -4.01 -3.82 21.90
N GLY A 442 -3.74 -3.07 22.97
CA GLY A 442 -3.06 -3.55 24.17
C GLY A 442 -1.53 -3.56 24.11
N ASN A 443 -0.91 -2.89 23.14
CA ASN A 443 0.55 -2.80 23.07
C ASN A 443 1.11 -1.91 24.20
N THR A 444 1.67 -2.54 25.23
CA THR A 444 2.20 -1.86 26.43
C THR A 444 3.58 -1.21 26.22
N LYS A 445 4.23 -1.43 25.07
CA LYS A 445 5.48 -0.74 24.71
C LYS A 445 5.23 0.75 24.47
N ILE A 446 4.10 1.09 23.85
CA ILE A 446 3.74 2.48 23.53
C ILE A 446 3.36 3.24 24.81
N LYS A 447 4.28 4.05 25.34
CA LYS A 447 4.08 4.81 26.60
C LYS A 447 3.31 6.11 26.40
N ASN A 448 3.40 6.70 25.21
CA ASN A 448 2.61 7.87 24.83
C ASN A 448 2.19 7.83 23.35
N ILE A 449 1.13 8.55 22.99
CA ILE A 449 0.78 8.75 21.58
C ILE A 449 1.70 9.78 20.93
N SER A 450 1.92 10.91 21.59
CA SER A 450 2.85 11.97 21.21
C SER A 450 2.92 13.00 22.34
N SER A 451 4.11 13.54 22.56
CA SER A 451 4.31 14.76 23.34
C SER A 451 4.92 15.85 22.45
N MET A 452 5.07 17.06 22.98
CA MET A 452 5.87 18.14 22.38
C MET A 452 6.89 18.63 23.39
N TRP A 453 8.07 19.03 22.91
CA TRP A 453 9.05 19.70 23.76
C TRP A 453 8.67 21.17 23.99
N ASN A 454 9.38 21.84 24.91
CA ASN A 454 9.10 23.20 25.32
C ASN A 454 9.08 24.17 24.14
N GLY A 455 7.98 24.91 24.03
CA GLY A 455 7.74 25.89 22.98
C GLY A 455 8.74 27.03 22.96
N VAL A 456 8.72 27.77 21.86
CA VAL A 456 9.47 29.00 21.71
C VAL A 456 8.45 30.08 21.44
N ASP A 457 8.06 30.82 22.48
CA ASP A 457 7.20 32.00 22.33
C ASP A 457 7.84 33.03 21.38
#